data_AF-A0A527G553-F1
#
_entry.id   AF-A0A527G553-F1
#
_cell.length_a   1.000
_cell.length_b   1.000
_cell.length_c   1.000
_cell.angle_alpha   90.00
_cell.angle_beta   90.00
_cell.angle_gamma   90.00
#
_symmetry.space_group_name_H-M   'P 1'
#
loop_
_entity.id
_entity.type
_entity.pdbx_description
1 polymer ?
#
loop_
_entity_poly.entity_id
_entity_poly.type
_entity_poly.pdbx_seq_one_letter_code
_entity_poly.pdbx_strand_id
1 'polypeptide(L)'
;ARYFLTVYDIVKFARSKDILCQGRGSAANSVVCFCIGITEVGPEKIDSLFERFISEERNEPPDIDVDFEHEKRETVIQYIYEKYSGKRTALAAAVISYRGRSALREVSKAMGLSEDVRASLSGSIWGWSTSELG
;
A
#
# COMPACT_ATOMS: atom_id res chain seq x y z
N ALA A 1 6.09 -20.24 -4.96
CA ALA A 1 4.83 -21.00 -4.96
C ALA A 1 3.86 -20.59 -3.83
N ARG A 2 4.20 -20.79 -2.54
CA ARG A 2 3.27 -20.53 -1.41
C ARG A 2 2.68 -19.12 -1.38
N TYR A 3 3.52 -18.11 -1.61
CA TYR A 3 3.09 -16.71 -1.61
C TYR A 3 1.98 -16.42 -2.65
N PHE A 4 2.17 -16.83 -3.91
CA PHE A 4 1.15 -16.71 -4.96
C PHE A 4 -0.17 -17.38 -4.60
N LEU A 5 -0.12 -18.56 -3.97
CA LEU A 5 -1.32 -19.29 -3.58
C LEU A 5 -2.08 -18.57 -2.45
N THR A 6 -1.37 -17.96 -1.51
CA THR A 6 -1.99 -17.14 -0.46
C THR A 6 -2.69 -15.92 -1.06
N VAL A 7 -2.05 -15.21 -1.98
CA VAL A 7 -2.68 -14.03 -2.62
C VAL A 7 -3.84 -14.45 -3.51
N TYR A 8 -3.67 -15.50 -4.32
CA TYR A 8 -4.74 -16.06 -5.16
C TYR A 8 -5.98 -16.41 -4.33
N ASP A 9 -5.78 -17.01 -3.17
CA ASP A 9 -6.86 -17.37 -2.26
C ASP A 9 -7.66 -16.16 -1.76
N ILE A 10 -6.97 -15.08 -1.39
CA ILE A 10 -7.60 -13.82 -0.96
C ILE A 10 -8.36 -13.17 -2.12
N VAL A 11 -7.77 -13.11 -3.32
CA VAL A 11 -8.41 -12.58 -4.52
C VAL A 11 -9.64 -13.41 -4.91
N LYS A 12 -9.53 -14.74 -4.85
CA LYS A 12 -10.63 -15.67 -5.11
C LYS A 12 -11.79 -15.43 -4.15
N PHE A 13 -11.51 -15.24 -2.86
CA PHE A 13 -12.52 -14.88 -1.87
C PHE A 13 -13.19 -13.55 -2.21
N ALA A 14 -12.42 -12.50 -2.48
CA ALA A 14 -12.95 -11.17 -2.82
C ALA A 14 -13.89 -11.25 -4.04
N ARG A 15 -13.47 -11.92 -5.12
CA ARG A 15 -14.31 -12.14 -6.31
C ARG A 15 -15.57 -12.94 -6.00
N SER A 16 -15.51 -13.94 -5.12
CA SER A 16 -16.70 -14.72 -4.71
C SER A 16 -17.74 -13.91 -3.93
N LYS A 17 -17.35 -12.72 -3.43
CA LYS A 17 -18.19 -11.77 -2.71
C LYS A 17 -18.52 -10.52 -3.53
N ASP A 18 -18.21 -10.52 -4.82
CA ASP A 18 -18.41 -9.37 -5.71
C ASP A 18 -17.71 -8.10 -5.17
N ILE A 19 -16.47 -8.28 -4.69
CA ILE A 19 -15.58 -7.21 -4.23
C ILE A 19 -14.58 -6.94 -5.34
N LEU A 20 -14.55 -5.69 -5.83
CA LEU A 20 -13.58 -5.27 -6.83
C LEU A 20 -12.17 -5.39 -6.26
N CYS A 21 -11.28 -6.00 -7.02
CA CYS A 21 -9.86 -6.11 -6.65
C CYS A 21 -8.96 -6.08 -7.89
N GLN A 22 -7.76 -5.54 -7.73
CA GLN A 22 -6.81 -5.35 -8.83
C GLN A 22 -5.38 -5.44 -8.31
N GLY A 23 -4.56 -6.29 -8.93
CA GLY A 23 -3.11 -6.29 -8.69
C GLY A 23 -2.45 -4.99 -9.15
N ARG A 24 -1.51 -4.46 -8.34
CA ARG A 24 -0.73 -3.24 -8.59
C ARG A 24 0.78 -3.52 -8.69
N GLY A 25 1.52 -2.50 -9.12
CA GLY A 25 2.99 -2.51 -9.09
C GLY A 25 3.59 -3.57 -10.00
N SER A 26 4.67 -4.21 -9.53
CA SER A 26 5.37 -5.28 -10.24
C SER A 26 4.49 -6.49 -10.51
N ALA A 27 3.45 -6.74 -9.69
CA ALA A 27 2.54 -7.86 -9.90
C ALA A 27 1.76 -7.76 -11.21
N ALA A 28 1.44 -6.55 -11.68
CA ALA A 28 0.76 -6.31 -12.95
C ALA A 28 1.57 -6.81 -14.17
N ASN A 29 2.90 -6.92 -14.04
CA ASN A 29 3.78 -7.40 -15.11
C ASN A 29 4.05 -8.91 -15.04
N SER A 30 3.38 -9.64 -14.15
CA SER A 30 3.60 -11.06 -13.94
C SER A 30 2.61 -11.92 -14.72
N VAL A 31 3.13 -12.75 -15.62
CA VAL A 31 2.33 -13.77 -16.33
C VAL A 31 1.66 -14.74 -15.34
N VAL A 32 2.33 -15.06 -14.22
CA VAL A 32 1.76 -15.93 -13.20
C VAL A 32 0.55 -15.27 -12.54
N CYS A 33 0.65 -13.98 -12.17
CA CYS A 33 -0.46 -13.23 -11.58
C CYS A 33 -1.65 -13.12 -12.54
N PHE A 34 -1.39 -12.97 -13.85
CA PHE A 34 -2.41 -12.98 -14.87
C PHE A 34 -3.11 -14.35 -14.97
N CYS A 35 -2.32 -15.43 -15.09
CA CYS A 35 -2.86 -16.80 -15.21
C CYS A 35 -3.72 -17.23 -14.02
N ILE A 36 -3.43 -16.74 -12.82
CA ILE A 36 -4.21 -17.05 -11.61
C ILE A 36 -5.25 -15.96 -11.28
N GLY A 37 -5.43 -14.96 -12.14
CA GLY A 37 -6.51 -13.96 -12.03
C GLY A 37 -6.32 -12.89 -10.95
N ILE A 38 -5.08 -12.71 -10.46
CA ILE A 38 -4.71 -11.58 -9.58
C ILE A 38 -4.68 -10.27 -10.38
N THR A 39 -4.28 -10.32 -11.65
CA THR A 39 -4.22 -9.17 -12.56
C THR A 39 -5.03 -9.44 -13.81
N GLU A 40 -5.75 -8.42 -14.31
CA GLU A 40 -6.63 -8.59 -15.48
C GLU A 40 -5.96 -8.24 -16.82
N VAL A 41 -4.80 -7.58 -16.78
CA VAL A 41 -4.07 -7.20 -18.00
C VAL A 41 -3.05 -8.28 -18.30
N GLY A 42 -3.16 -8.87 -19.50
CA GLY A 42 -2.27 -9.92 -19.97
C GLY A 42 -0.98 -9.37 -20.60
N PRO A 43 0.08 -10.19 -20.66
CA PRO A 43 1.39 -9.81 -21.21
C PRO A 43 1.32 -9.40 -22.69
N GLU A 44 0.27 -9.77 -23.42
CA GLU A 44 0.04 -9.35 -24.80
C GLU A 44 -0.34 -7.86 -24.93
N LYS A 45 -0.75 -7.21 -23.83
CA LYS A 45 -1.13 -5.79 -23.78
C LYS A 45 -0.14 -4.91 -23.02
N ILE A 46 0.87 -5.51 -22.38
CA ILE A 46 1.85 -4.82 -21.55
C ILE A 46 3.23 -5.16 -22.10
N ASP A 47 4.12 -4.17 -22.20
CA ASP A 47 5.53 -4.40 -22.52
C ASP A 47 6.22 -5.00 -21.27
N SER A 48 5.90 -6.26 -20.97
CA SER A 48 6.24 -6.91 -19.71
C SER A 48 7.70 -7.33 -19.69
N LEU A 49 8.54 -6.53 -19.02
CA LEU A 49 9.87 -6.95 -18.59
C LEU A 49 9.73 -7.98 -17.46
N PHE A 50 9.72 -9.27 -17.81
CA PHE A 50 9.63 -10.41 -16.87
C PHE A 50 10.67 -10.32 -15.74
N GLU A 51 11.87 -9.83 -16.05
CA GLU A 51 13.00 -9.64 -15.13
C GLU A 51 12.67 -8.73 -13.93
N ARG A 52 11.65 -7.86 -14.03
CA ARG A 52 11.27 -6.97 -12.90
C ARG A 52 10.47 -7.66 -11.79
N PHE A 53 9.93 -8.85 -12.04
CA PHE A 53 9.05 -9.53 -11.07
C PHE A 53 9.76 -10.68 -10.34
N ILE A 54 10.64 -11.40 -11.04
CA ILE A 54 11.57 -12.39 -10.47
C ILE A 54 12.93 -12.11 -11.11
N SER A 55 13.70 -11.19 -10.52
CA SER A 55 15.09 -11.03 -10.89
C SER A 55 15.93 -11.96 -10.02
N GLU A 56 16.60 -12.96 -10.60
CA GLU A 56 17.61 -13.74 -9.85
C GLU A 56 18.75 -12.83 -9.33
N GLU A 57 18.98 -11.68 -9.97
CA GLU A 57 19.98 -10.68 -9.55
C GLU A 57 19.51 -9.78 -8.39
N ARG A 58 18.19 -9.70 -8.12
CA ARG A 58 17.67 -8.99 -6.95
C ARG A 58 17.34 -10.01 -5.88
N ASN A 59 18.13 -10.04 -4.82
CA ASN A 59 17.90 -10.88 -3.65
C ASN A 59 16.73 -10.36 -2.78
N GLU A 60 15.63 -9.94 -3.42
CA GLU A 60 14.42 -9.37 -2.82
C GLU A 60 13.23 -10.31 -3.08
N PRO A 61 12.40 -10.59 -2.07
CA PRO A 61 11.19 -11.39 -2.29
C PRO A 61 10.23 -10.64 -3.22
N PRO A 62 9.48 -11.35 -4.09
CA PRO A 62 8.48 -10.71 -4.95
C PRO A 62 7.39 -10.08 -4.09
N ASP A 63 7.03 -8.84 -4.40
CA ASP A 63 5.93 -8.13 -3.73
C ASP A 63 4.69 -8.08 -4.64
N ILE A 64 3.56 -8.53 -4.10
CA ILE A 64 2.26 -8.58 -4.79
C ILE A 64 1.27 -7.71 -4.03
N ASP A 65 1.15 -6.47 -4.50
CA ASP A 65 0.13 -5.53 -4.03
C ASP A 65 -1.20 -5.81 -4.71
N VAL A 66 -2.28 -5.86 -3.91
CA VAL A 66 -3.65 -5.99 -4.39
C VAL A 66 -4.51 -4.92 -3.75
N ASP A 67 -5.16 -4.10 -4.58
CA ASP A 67 -6.20 -3.21 -4.11
C ASP A 67 -7.52 -3.94 -3.95
N PHE A 68 -8.32 -3.47 -3.00
CA PHE A 68 -9.71 -3.89 -2.82
C PHE A 68 -10.61 -2.66 -2.77
N GLU A 69 -11.86 -2.82 -3.20
CA GLU A 69 -12.93 -1.82 -3.05
C GLU A 69 -12.97 -1.28 -1.62
N HIS A 70 -12.91 0.06 -1.48
CA HIS A 70 -12.73 0.70 -0.18
C HIS A 70 -13.81 0.30 0.84
N GLU A 71 -15.09 0.31 0.42
CA GLU A 71 -16.23 0.02 1.30
C GLU A 71 -16.29 -1.43 1.77
N LYS A 72 -15.75 -2.37 0.98
CA LYS A 72 -15.81 -3.82 1.26
C LYS A 72 -14.47 -4.42 1.68
N ARG A 73 -13.40 -3.61 1.79
CA ARG A 73 -12.07 -4.05 2.20
C ARG A 73 -12.08 -4.77 3.55
N GLU A 74 -12.91 -4.32 4.48
CA GLU A 74 -13.03 -4.92 5.81
C GLU A 74 -13.46 -6.39 5.74
N THR A 75 -14.36 -6.75 4.82
CA THR A 75 -14.77 -8.14 4.60
C THR A 75 -13.60 -9.05 4.21
N VAL A 76 -12.67 -8.53 3.41
CA VAL A 76 -11.46 -9.25 3.02
C VAL A 76 -10.49 -9.39 4.19
N ILE A 77 -10.32 -8.33 4.99
CA ILE A 77 -9.49 -8.38 6.20
C ILE A 77 -10.02 -9.46 7.16
N GLN A 78 -11.31 -9.46 7.45
CA GLN A 78 -11.91 -10.44 8.35
C GLN A 78 -11.72 -11.88 7.86
N TYR A 79 -11.87 -12.11 6.55
CA TYR A 79 -11.56 -13.42 5.95
C TYR A 79 -10.12 -13.86 6.20
N ILE A 80 -9.15 -12.96 6.05
CA ILE A 80 -7.74 -13.26 6.30
C ILE A 80 -7.55 -13.65 7.77
N TYR A 81 -8.13 -12.89 8.70
CA TYR A 81 -8.05 -13.19 10.13
C TYR A 81 -8.68 -14.54 10.51
N GLU A 82 -9.85 -14.85 9.94
CA GLU A 82 -10.55 -16.12 10.16
C GLU A 82 -9.73 -17.29 9.62
N LYS A 83 -9.21 -17.17 8.40
CA LYS A 83 -8.54 -18.27 7.70
C LYS A 83 -7.12 -18.50 8.16
N TYR A 84 -6.34 -17.44 8.35
CA TYR A 84 -4.91 -17.51 8.63
C TYR A 84 -4.56 -17.35 10.11
N SER A 85 -5.58 -17.26 10.98
CA SER A 85 -5.49 -17.05 12.42
C SER A 85 -4.99 -15.65 12.82
N GLY A 86 -5.67 -15.06 13.80
CA GLY A 86 -5.24 -13.81 14.43
C GLY A 86 -3.88 -13.89 15.15
N LYS A 87 -3.36 -15.10 15.44
CA LYS A 87 -1.99 -15.26 15.98
C LYS A 87 -0.88 -15.03 14.94
N ARG A 88 -1.24 -15.06 13.65
CA ARG A 88 -0.29 -14.95 12.52
C ARG A 88 -0.65 -13.80 11.57
N THR A 89 -1.67 -13.02 11.91
CA THR A 89 -2.20 -11.95 11.07
C THR A 89 -2.25 -10.66 11.89
N ALA A 90 -1.71 -9.58 11.33
CA ALA A 90 -1.72 -8.26 11.94
C ALA A 90 -1.86 -7.18 10.86
N LEU A 91 -2.40 -6.03 11.24
CA LEU A 91 -2.36 -4.82 10.42
C LEU A 91 -1.04 -4.07 10.66
N ALA A 92 -0.43 -3.59 9.58
CA ALA A 92 0.73 -2.71 9.70
C ALA A 92 0.28 -1.32 10.22
N ALA A 93 0.93 -0.85 11.29
CA ALA A 93 0.66 0.46 11.85
C ALA A 93 1.40 1.56 11.07
N ALA A 94 0.73 2.69 10.85
CA ALA A 94 1.37 3.90 10.32
C ALA A 94 1.92 4.73 11.48
N VAL A 95 3.22 5.06 11.44
CA VAL A 95 3.84 5.98 12.40
C VAL A 95 3.68 7.41 11.87
N ILE A 96 2.89 8.22 12.57
CA ILE A 96 2.68 9.63 12.21
C ILE A 96 3.77 10.48 12.86
N SER A 97 4.55 11.17 12.04
CA SER A 97 5.56 12.13 12.49
C SER A 97 5.13 13.58 12.20
N TYR A 98 5.60 14.51 13.03
CA TYR A 98 5.46 15.94 12.73
C TYR A 98 6.36 16.31 11.56
N ARG A 99 5.75 16.94 10.57
CA ARG A 99 6.41 17.47 9.36
C ARG A 99 6.42 19.00 9.51
N GLY A 100 7.28 19.73 8.80
CA GLY A 100 7.52 21.16 9.07
C GLY A 100 6.25 22.01 9.30
N ARG A 101 5.22 21.84 8.45
CA ARG A 101 3.92 22.50 8.61
C ARG A 101 3.16 22.11 9.88
N SER A 102 3.07 20.82 10.20
CA SER A 102 2.34 20.36 11.39
C SER A 102 3.09 20.68 12.68
N ALA A 103 4.42 20.58 12.68
CA ALA A 103 5.28 20.99 13.79
C ALA A 103 5.07 22.48 14.12
N LEU A 104 5.14 23.35 13.11
CA LEU A 104 4.96 24.78 13.30
C LEU A 104 3.55 25.12 13.80
N ARG A 105 2.51 24.47 13.26
CA ARG A 105 1.14 24.68 13.76
C ARG A 105 0.99 24.32 15.23
N GLU A 106 1.58 23.23 15.70
CA GLU A 106 1.46 22.82 17.11
C GLU A 106 2.31 23.70 18.04
N VAL A 107 3.53 24.08 17.65
CA VAL A 107 4.34 25.01 18.45
C VAL A 107 3.67 26.38 18.56
N SER A 108 3.18 26.92 17.43
CA SER A 108 2.48 28.21 17.43
C SER A 108 1.21 28.20 18.29
N LYS A 109 0.50 27.05 18.34
CA LYS A 109 -0.63 26.85 19.25
C LYS A 109 -0.19 26.93 20.72
N ALA A 110 0.86 26.21 21.07
CA ALA A 110 1.40 26.18 22.43
C ALA A 110 1.91 27.57 22.88
N MET A 111 2.39 28.39 21.96
CA MET A 111 2.80 29.77 22.20
C MET A 111 1.63 30.77 22.27
N GLY A 112 0.39 30.33 22.09
CA GLY A 112 -0.79 31.20 22.16
C GLY A 112 -1.02 32.10 20.95
N LEU A 113 -0.44 31.75 19.79
CA LEU A 113 -0.66 32.50 18.55
C LEU A 113 -2.07 32.24 18.00
N SER A 114 -2.69 33.28 17.45
CA SER A 114 -4.01 33.21 16.83
C SER A 114 -4.03 32.39 15.54
N GLU A 115 -5.18 31.85 15.16
CA GLU A 115 -5.30 30.94 14.01
C GLU A 115 -4.83 31.56 12.68
N ASP A 116 -5.06 32.85 12.47
CA ASP A 116 -4.63 33.60 11.28
C ASP A 116 -3.09 33.66 11.20
N VAL A 117 -2.42 33.94 12.32
CA VAL A 117 -0.95 33.93 12.42
C VAL A 117 -0.41 32.51 12.21
N ARG A 118 -1.03 31.50 12.83
CA ARG A 118 -0.67 30.08 12.66
C ARG A 118 -0.79 29.63 11.20
N ALA A 119 -1.87 30.00 10.53
CA ALA A 119 -2.12 29.67 9.13
C ALA A 119 -1.10 30.36 8.21
N SER A 120 -0.84 31.65 8.42
CA SER A 120 0.16 32.41 7.66
C SER A 120 1.57 31.82 7.81
N LEU A 121 2.00 31.53 9.05
CA LEU A 121 3.30 30.92 9.34
C LEU A 121 3.44 29.53 8.72
N SER A 122 2.47 28.64 8.93
CA SER A 122 2.52 27.29 8.34
C SER A 122 2.40 27.29 6.82
N GLY A 123 1.69 28.25 6.24
CA GLY A 123 1.56 28.44 4.79
C GLY A 123 2.85 28.93 4.11
N SER A 124 3.78 29.53 4.87
CA SER A 124 5.09 29.97 4.34
C SER A 124 6.06 28.80 4.09
N ILE A 125 5.84 27.64 4.71
CA ILE A 125 6.63 26.43 4.45
C ILE A 125 6.18 25.83 3.12
N TRP A 126 6.94 26.07 2.06
CA TRP A 126 6.75 25.45 0.75
C TRP A 126 7.77 24.35 0.52
N GLY A 127 7.29 23.11 0.37
CA GLY A 127 8.12 21.97 0.02
C GLY A 127 8.66 21.17 1.21
N TRP A 128 9.55 20.25 0.87
CA TRP A 128 10.13 19.24 1.73
C TRP A 128 11.64 19.42 1.72
N SER A 129 12.27 19.54 2.91
CA SER A 129 13.70 19.40 3.05
C SER A 129 14.00 18.17 3.90
N THR A 130 14.54 17.12 3.28
CA THR A 130 15.32 16.12 3.99
C THR A 130 16.67 16.76 4.25
N SER A 131 16.94 17.12 5.50
CA SER A 131 18.33 17.17 5.92
C SER A 131 18.79 15.72 5.96
N GLU A 132 19.62 15.30 4.99
CA GLU A 132 20.57 14.24 5.30
C GLU A 132 21.42 14.77 6.46
N LEU A 133 21.06 14.35 7.66
CA LEU A 133 21.80 14.58 8.89
C LEU A 133 21.73 13.27 9.67
N GLY A 134 22.67 12.38 9.33
CA GLY A 134 22.93 11.11 10.01
C GLY A 134 23.04 9.95 9.05
#